data_AF-A0A2V9KRX6-F1
#
_entry.id   AF-A0A2V9KRX6-F1
#
_cell.length_a   1.000
_cell.length_b   1.000
_cell.length_c   1.000
_cell.angle_alpha   90.00
_cell.angle_beta   90.00
_cell.angle_gamma   90.00
#
_symmetry.space_group_name_H-M   'P 1'
#
loop_
_entity.id
_entity.type
_entity.pdbx_description
1 polymer ?
#
loop_
_entity_poly.entity_id
_entity_poly.type
_entity_poly.pdbx_seq_one_letter_code
_entity_poly.pdbx_strand_id
1 'polypeptide(L)'
;MKAQVASLLTAALLPALGVAASGSVALPAGSTLHVRLTTTLTSKTNKSGDKFTGMVEQPVLADGKMIVPEGSLVEGHVAFIKPPKRIKGRAEMRIVLDNVTTPDDVAYALAGTLEDAQGSPCAMAGSDDEGTIKGCAKSKKDAAKGAAIAGAIGAGAAASV
;
A
#
# COMPACT_ATOMS: atom_id res chain seq x y z
N MET A 1 -11.83 -75.79 -14.45
CA MET A 1 -11.63 -75.34 -13.06
C MET A 1 -11.56 -73.82 -13.10
N LYS A 2 -12.58 -73.14 -12.54
CA LYS A 2 -12.82 -71.70 -12.70
C LYS A 2 -12.04 -70.93 -11.63
N ALA A 3 -11.16 -70.02 -12.05
CA ALA A 3 -10.43 -69.13 -11.16
C ALA A 3 -11.36 -67.99 -10.71
N GLN A 4 -11.64 -67.92 -9.40
CA GLN A 4 -12.31 -66.78 -8.78
C GLN A 4 -11.25 -65.73 -8.45
N VAL A 5 -11.40 -64.54 -9.01
CA VAL A 5 -10.53 -63.39 -8.77
C VAL A 5 -11.03 -62.66 -7.53
N ALA A 6 -10.14 -62.54 -6.54
CA ALA A 6 -10.37 -61.92 -5.24
C ALA A 6 -10.63 -60.42 -5.40
N SER A 7 -11.76 -59.96 -4.83
CA SER A 7 -12.09 -58.55 -4.66
C SER A 7 -11.48 -58.09 -3.33
N LEU A 8 -10.49 -57.19 -3.38
CA LEU A 8 -9.78 -56.67 -2.22
C LEU A 8 -10.14 -55.19 -1.99
N LEU A 9 -10.38 -54.92 -0.72
CA LEU A 9 -10.98 -53.74 -0.11
C LEU A 9 -10.35 -52.38 -0.51
N THR A 10 -11.24 -51.51 -0.98
CA THR A 10 -11.53 -50.15 -0.47
C THR A 10 -10.40 -49.26 0.06
N ALA A 11 -10.06 -48.29 -0.81
CA ALA A 11 -9.83 -46.86 -0.57
C ALA A 11 -8.88 -46.39 0.53
N ALA A 12 -7.78 -45.79 0.07
CA ALA A 12 -6.73 -45.14 0.82
C ALA A 12 -7.22 -43.95 1.66
N LEU A 13 -6.67 -43.90 2.87
CA LEU A 13 -6.72 -42.81 3.84
C LEU A 13 -6.06 -41.55 3.27
N LEU A 14 -6.79 -40.44 3.20
CA LEU A 14 -6.24 -39.09 3.00
C LEU A 14 -6.27 -38.35 4.34
N PRO A 15 -5.14 -38.02 4.99
CA PRO A 15 -5.12 -37.02 6.03
C PRO A 15 -5.04 -35.62 5.41
N ALA A 16 -5.82 -34.72 5.99
CA ALA A 16 -6.15 -33.39 5.53
C ALA A 16 -4.94 -32.50 5.22
N LEU A 17 -5.04 -31.77 4.10
CA LEU A 17 -4.33 -30.53 3.87
C LEU A 17 -4.75 -29.54 4.97
N GLY A 18 -3.88 -29.35 5.96
CA GLY A 18 -3.93 -28.20 6.85
C GLY A 18 -3.67 -26.94 6.03
N VAL A 19 -4.74 -26.35 5.51
CA VAL A 19 -4.71 -24.98 4.98
C VAL A 19 -4.52 -24.08 6.20
N ALA A 20 -3.28 -23.69 6.47
CA ALA A 20 -2.99 -22.55 7.32
C ALA A 20 -3.60 -21.32 6.64
N ALA A 21 -4.86 -21.07 6.93
CA ALA A 21 -5.50 -19.80 6.68
C ALA A 21 -4.81 -18.81 7.64
N SER A 22 -3.69 -18.25 7.19
CA SER A 22 -3.18 -16.98 7.71
C SER A 22 -4.29 -15.97 7.46
N GLY A 23 -5.22 -15.86 8.41
CA GLY A 23 -6.27 -14.88 8.38
C GLY A 23 -5.61 -13.53 8.51
N SER A 24 -5.35 -12.86 7.39
CA SER A 24 -5.09 -11.44 7.37
C SER A 24 -6.36 -10.79 7.93
N VAL A 25 -6.31 -10.40 9.21
CA VAL A 25 -7.37 -9.62 9.81
C VAL A 25 -7.41 -8.32 9.00
N ALA A 26 -8.51 -8.08 8.29
CA ALA A 26 -8.67 -6.86 7.52
C ALA A 26 -9.02 -5.72 8.48
N LEU A 27 -8.51 -4.52 8.22
CA LEU A 27 -9.02 -3.36 8.92
C LEU A 27 -10.50 -3.12 8.56
N PRO A 28 -11.33 -2.74 9.53
CA PRO A 28 -12.72 -2.40 9.25
C PRO A 28 -12.80 -1.20 8.32
N ALA A 29 -13.70 -1.29 7.33
CA ALA A 29 -13.93 -0.25 6.35
C ALA A 29 -14.44 1.05 7.01
N GLY A 30 -14.07 2.19 6.44
CA GLY A 30 -14.25 3.52 7.02
C GLY A 30 -13.10 3.97 7.93
N SER A 31 -11.99 3.22 7.99
CA SER A 31 -10.85 3.58 8.85
C SER A 31 -9.88 4.51 8.09
N THR A 32 -9.59 5.69 8.64
CA THR A 32 -8.56 6.58 8.09
C THR A 32 -7.21 6.29 8.74
N LEU A 33 -6.21 5.98 7.91
CA LEU A 33 -4.84 5.73 8.32
C LEU A 33 -3.94 6.91 7.93
N HIS A 34 -3.27 7.50 8.92
CA HIS A 34 -2.28 8.56 8.71
C HIS A 34 -0.88 7.95 8.79
N VAL A 35 -0.15 7.99 7.68
CA VAL A 35 1.15 7.31 7.53
C VAL A 35 2.22 8.30 7.13
N ARG A 36 3.30 8.35 7.91
CA ARG A 36 4.54 9.02 7.53
C ARG A 36 5.38 8.11 6.68
N LEU A 37 5.81 8.56 5.51
CA LEU A 37 6.76 7.78 4.72
C LEU A 37 8.17 7.86 5.35
N THR A 38 8.73 6.69 5.65
CA THR A 38 10.14 6.55 6.08
C THR A 38 11.04 6.52 4.86
N THR A 39 10.59 5.87 3.80
CA THR A 39 11.29 5.83 2.51
C THR A 39 10.95 7.06 1.67
N THR A 40 11.97 7.76 1.16
CA THR A 40 11.75 8.87 0.24
C THR A 40 11.36 8.34 -1.14
N LEU A 41 10.20 8.76 -1.64
CA LEU A 41 9.73 8.45 -2.98
C LEU A 41 9.85 9.65 -3.91
N THR A 42 10.26 9.41 -5.16
CA THR A 42 10.33 10.43 -6.21
C THR A 42 10.11 9.84 -7.59
N SER A 43 9.30 10.51 -8.40
CA SER A 43 8.99 10.09 -9.78
C SER A 43 10.19 10.12 -10.73
N LYS A 44 11.35 10.59 -10.27
CA LYS A 44 12.59 10.63 -11.05
C LYS A 44 13.44 9.37 -10.89
N THR A 45 13.47 8.78 -9.70
CA THR A 45 14.32 7.61 -9.40
C THR A 45 13.51 6.34 -9.19
N ASN A 46 12.29 6.46 -8.64
CA ASN A 46 11.44 5.32 -8.41
C ASN A 46 10.74 4.85 -9.68
N LYS A 47 10.33 3.58 -9.66
CA LYS A 47 9.62 2.87 -10.73
C LYS A 47 8.38 2.16 -10.18
N SER A 48 7.51 1.75 -11.10
CA SER A 48 6.39 0.86 -10.79
C SER A 48 6.89 -0.42 -10.12
N GLY A 49 6.26 -0.83 -9.03
CA GLY A 49 6.63 -2.01 -8.25
C GLY A 49 7.64 -1.74 -7.14
N ASP A 50 8.24 -0.55 -7.07
CA ASP A 50 9.15 -0.20 -5.98
C ASP A 50 8.42 -0.30 -4.64
N LYS A 51 9.04 -1.00 -3.69
CA LYS A 51 8.53 -1.11 -2.32
C LYS A 51 8.92 0.12 -1.51
N PHE A 52 8.02 0.52 -0.62
CA PHE A 52 8.27 1.59 0.33
C PHE A 52 7.77 1.21 1.70
N THR A 53 8.33 1.87 2.70
CA THR A 53 7.93 1.72 4.09
C THR A 53 7.55 3.07 4.69
N GLY A 54 6.63 3.01 5.65
CA GLY A 54 6.19 4.13 6.45
C GLY A 54 5.87 3.71 7.87
N MET A 55 5.54 4.68 8.71
CA MET A 55 5.08 4.46 10.07
C MET A 55 3.75 5.18 10.28
N VAL A 56 2.85 4.54 11.01
CA VAL A 56 1.58 5.15 11.41
C VAL A 56 1.85 6.31 12.36
N GLU A 57 1.36 7.51 12.04
CA GLU A 57 1.50 8.71 12.88
C GLU A 57 0.38 8.84 13.91
N GLN A 58 -0.81 8.31 13.61
CA GLN A 58 -1.97 8.42 14.47
C GLN A 58 -2.61 7.05 14.67
N PRO A 59 -2.94 6.66 15.93
CA PRO A 59 -3.56 5.37 16.17
C PRO A 59 -4.93 5.29 15.52
N VAL A 60 -5.26 4.12 14.95
CA VAL A 60 -6.57 3.82 14.38
C VAL A 60 -7.40 3.06 15.40
N LEU A 61 -8.59 3.58 15.67
CA LEU A 61 -9.58 2.96 16.54
C LEU A 61 -10.73 2.43 15.70
N ALA A 62 -11.16 1.20 15.99
CA ALA A 62 -12.39 0.62 15.48
C ALA A 62 -13.28 0.23 16.66
N ASP A 63 -14.56 0.61 16.62
CA ASP A 63 -15.54 0.31 17.68
C ASP A 63 -15.06 0.70 19.09
N GLY A 64 -14.29 1.79 19.21
CA GLY A 64 -13.73 2.26 20.47
C GLY A 64 -12.50 1.49 20.98
N LYS A 65 -11.99 0.50 20.21
CA LYS A 65 -10.76 -0.23 20.51
C LYS A 65 -9.66 0.16 19.54
N MET A 66 -8.45 0.39 20.07
CA MET A 66 -7.26 0.62 19.24
C MET A 66 -6.90 -0.68 18.50
N ILE A 67 -6.90 -0.63 17.17
CA ILE A 67 -6.56 -1.78 16.32
C ILE A 67 -5.15 -1.63 15.76
N VAL A 68 -4.76 -0.41 15.38
CA VAL A 68 -3.43 -0.09 14.87
C VAL A 68 -2.85 1.03 15.73
N PRO A 69 -1.84 0.78 16.57
CA PRO A 69 -1.19 1.81 17.35
C PRO A 69 -0.29 2.71 16.48
N GLU A 70 0.03 3.89 17.00
CA GLU A 70 1.11 4.72 16.43
C GLU A 70 2.44 3.96 16.39
N GLY A 71 3.27 4.27 15.40
CA GLY A 71 4.55 3.57 15.19
C GLY A 71 4.42 2.20 14.52
N SER A 72 3.21 1.74 14.19
CA SER A 72 3.03 0.52 13.38
C SER A 72 3.70 0.68 12.02
N LEU A 73 4.37 -0.37 11.55
CA LEU A 73 5.10 -0.39 10.29
C LEU A 73 4.10 -0.56 9.14
N VAL A 74 4.12 0.34 8.19
CA VAL A 74 3.32 0.26 6.97
C VAL A 74 4.23 -0.12 5.82
N GLU A 75 3.82 -1.12 5.06
CA GLU A 75 4.48 -1.52 3.83
C GLU A 75 3.53 -1.30 2.65
N GLY A 76 4.11 -0.84 1.54
CA GLY A 76 3.36 -0.63 0.31
C GLY A 76 4.26 -0.68 -0.91
N HIS A 77 3.65 -0.45 -2.07
CA HIS A 77 4.36 -0.38 -3.33
C HIS A 77 3.87 0.76 -4.22
N VAL A 78 4.73 1.15 -5.15
CA VAL A 78 4.40 2.11 -6.20
C VAL A 78 3.57 1.39 -7.27
N ALA A 79 2.28 1.69 -7.35
CA ALA A 79 1.39 1.09 -8.35
C ALA A 79 1.70 1.56 -9.77
N PHE A 80 1.96 2.86 -9.96
CA PHE A 80 2.45 3.38 -11.23
C PHE A 80 3.18 4.71 -11.08
N ILE A 81 4.05 5.02 -12.05
CA ILE A 81 4.69 6.34 -12.21
C ILE A 81 4.57 6.79 -13.65
N LYS A 82 4.19 8.05 -13.82
CA LYS A 82 4.22 8.76 -15.08
C LYS A 82 5.14 9.98 -14.94
N PRO A 83 6.36 9.92 -15.48
CA PRO A 83 7.28 11.04 -15.43
C PRO A 83 6.76 12.21 -16.29
N PRO A 84 7.19 13.46 -16.00
CA PRO A 84 6.83 14.61 -16.80
C PRO A 84 7.40 14.48 -18.23
N LYS A 85 6.64 14.88 -19.24
CA LYS A 85 7.16 14.99 -20.61
C LYS A 85 8.13 16.18 -20.74
N ARG A 86 9.09 16.06 -21.69
CA ARG A 86 10.15 17.05 -21.95
C ARG A 86 9.67 18.48 -22.19
N ILE A 87 8.45 18.66 -22.69
CA ILE A 87 7.94 19.96 -23.18
C ILE A 87 6.88 20.55 -22.24
N LYS A 88 5.88 19.75 -21.84
CA LYS A 88 4.82 20.09 -20.89
C LYS A 88 4.34 18.81 -20.22
N GLY A 89 4.02 18.87 -18.94
CA GLY A 89 3.46 17.73 -18.20
C GLY A 89 3.72 17.83 -16.70
N ARG A 90 2.87 17.16 -15.93
CA ARG A 90 3.05 16.92 -14.51
C ARG A 90 3.60 15.50 -14.34
N ALA A 91 4.35 15.30 -13.26
CA ALA A 91 4.61 13.96 -12.79
C ALA A 91 3.33 13.44 -12.12
N GLU A 92 3.02 12.17 -12.34
CA GLU A 92 1.95 11.47 -11.64
C GLU A 92 2.57 10.21 -11.01
N MET A 93 2.21 9.90 -9.77
CA MET A 93 2.61 8.69 -9.07
C MET A 93 1.44 8.19 -8.26
N ARG A 94 1.15 6.90 -8.33
CA ARG A 94 0.22 6.25 -7.41
C ARG A 94 0.97 5.24 -6.57
N ILE A 95 0.69 5.28 -5.28
CA ILE A 95 1.21 4.31 -4.31
C ILE A 95 0.01 3.55 -3.72
N VAL A 96 0.26 2.33 -3.28
CA VAL A 96 -0.75 1.48 -2.64
C VAL A 96 -0.13 0.98 -1.35
N LEU A 97 -0.88 1.10 -0.26
CA LEU A 97 -0.52 0.51 1.02
C LEU A 97 -0.98 -0.94 0.98
N ASP A 98 -0.06 -1.88 1.20
CA ASP A 98 -0.33 -3.31 1.11
C ASP A 98 -0.72 -3.87 2.49
N ASN A 99 0.09 -3.58 3.51
CA ASN A 99 -0.11 -4.10 4.86
C ASN A 99 0.36 -3.10 5.92
N VAL A 100 -0.20 -3.25 7.13
CA VAL A 100 0.32 -2.64 8.35
C VAL A 100 0.62 -3.72 9.38
N THR A 101 1.81 -3.67 9.96
CA THR A 101 2.26 -4.57 11.02
C THR A 101 2.36 -3.79 12.31
N THR A 102 1.61 -4.23 13.33
CA THR A 102 1.65 -3.61 14.65
C THR A 102 2.93 -3.98 15.40
N PRO A 103 3.31 -3.24 16.46
CA PRO A 103 4.42 -3.60 17.33
C PRO A 103 4.28 -4.96 18.02
N ASP A 104 3.06 -5.51 18.07
CA ASP A 104 2.75 -6.84 18.61
C ASP A 104 2.85 -7.95 17.53
N ASP A 105 3.49 -7.67 16.40
CA ASP A 105 3.66 -8.58 15.25
C ASP A 105 2.35 -9.04 14.58
N VAL A 106 1.26 -8.25 14.72
CA VAL A 106 -0.01 -8.52 14.04
C VAL A 106 -0.06 -7.76 12.71
N ALA A 107 -0.20 -8.48 11.60
CA ALA A 107 -0.31 -7.90 10.27
C ALA A 107 -1.78 -7.78 9.83
N TYR A 108 -2.16 -6.58 9.39
CA TYR A 108 -3.45 -6.29 8.77
C TYR A 108 -3.26 -5.95 7.30
N ALA A 109 -4.05 -6.59 6.44
CA ALA A 109 -4.08 -6.25 5.03
C ALA A 109 -4.83 -4.93 4.85
N LEU A 110 -4.23 -4.04 4.06
CA LEU A 110 -4.79 -2.74 3.71
C LEU A 110 -5.37 -2.83 2.29
N ALA A 111 -6.63 -2.44 2.15
CA ALA A 111 -7.32 -2.38 0.87
C ALA A 111 -8.03 -1.02 0.78
N GLY A 112 -7.24 0.05 0.78
CA GLY A 112 -7.73 1.42 0.81
C GLY A 112 -7.21 2.27 -0.34
N THR A 113 -7.90 3.39 -0.57
CA THR A 113 -7.51 4.44 -1.51
C THR A 113 -6.75 5.53 -0.78
N LEU A 114 -5.83 6.20 -1.48
CA LEU A 114 -5.18 7.39 -0.94
C LEU A 114 -6.15 8.56 -1.00
N GLU A 115 -6.40 9.17 0.15
CA GLU A 115 -7.28 10.33 0.29
C GLU A 115 -6.49 11.63 0.20
N ASP A 116 -5.30 11.66 0.82
CA ASP A 116 -4.41 12.81 0.79
C ASP A 116 -2.94 12.38 0.78
N ALA A 117 -2.09 13.22 0.20
CA ALA A 117 -0.65 13.03 0.19
C ALA A 117 0.06 14.37 0.26
N GLN A 118 0.75 14.61 1.37
CA GLN A 118 1.48 15.84 1.64
C GLN A 118 2.98 15.55 1.66
N GLY A 119 3.64 15.78 0.53
CA GLY A 119 5.09 15.54 0.40
C GLY A 119 5.91 16.76 0.03
N SER A 120 5.39 17.58 -0.86
CA SER A 120 6.10 18.74 -1.39
C SER A 120 5.13 19.89 -1.59
N PRO A 121 5.60 21.14 -1.76
CA PRO A 121 4.74 22.30 -1.98
C PRO A 121 3.79 22.17 -3.18
N CYS A 122 4.02 21.21 -4.09
CA CYS A 122 3.10 20.90 -5.17
C CYS A 122 2.69 19.43 -5.27
N ALA A 123 3.06 18.57 -4.31
CA ALA A 123 2.58 17.20 -4.27
C ALA A 123 1.18 17.22 -3.65
N MET A 124 0.19 16.82 -4.44
CA MET A 124 -1.20 16.81 -4.01
C MET A 124 -1.84 15.50 -4.47
N ALA A 125 -2.65 14.87 -3.62
CA ALA A 125 -3.51 13.80 -4.09
C ALA A 125 -4.41 14.34 -5.20
N GLY A 126 -4.50 13.58 -6.28
CA GLY A 126 -5.41 13.85 -7.37
C GLY A 126 -6.83 13.59 -6.93
N SER A 127 -7.79 14.30 -7.54
CA SER A 127 -9.22 14.09 -7.30
C SER A 127 -9.77 12.84 -8.01
N ASP A 128 -8.91 11.89 -8.40
CA ASP A 128 -9.30 10.61 -8.96
C ASP A 128 -9.57 9.60 -7.85
N ASP A 129 -10.51 8.67 -8.09
CA ASP A 129 -10.94 7.68 -7.10
C ASP A 129 -9.81 6.73 -6.63
N GLU A 130 -8.68 6.71 -7.35
CA GLU A 130 -7.51 5.89 -7.01
C GLU A 130 -6.41 6.67 -6.25
N GLY A 131 -6.60 7.98 -6.01
CA GLY A 131 -5.69 8.81 -5.22
C GLY A 131 -4.33 9.06 -5.86
N THR A 132 -4.28 9.34 -7.17
CA THR A 132 -3.00 9.59 -7.88
C THR A 132 -2.34 10.88 -7.42
N ILE A 133 -1.14 10.79 -6.86
CA ILE A 133 -0.34 11.93 -6.43
C ILE A 133 0.22 12.68 -7.66
N LYS A 134 -0.08 13.98 -7.77
CA LYS A 134 0.38 14.85 -8.85
C LYS A 134 1.47 15.79 -8.35
N GLY A 135 2.57 15.88 -9.10
CA GLY A 135 3.70 16.76 -8.78
C GLY A 135 3.69 18.11 -9.50
N CYS A 136 4.71 18.93 -9.23
CA CYS A 136 4.89 20.23 -9.87
C CYS A 136 4.93 20.09 -11.40
N ALA A 137 4.19 20.94 -12.11
CA ALA A 137 4.24 21.02 -13.57
C ALA A 137 5.58 21.61 -14.03
N LYS A 138 6.14 21.08 -15.12
CA LYS A 138 7.24 21.73 -15.84
C LYS A 138 6.67 22.90 -16.67
N SER A 139 6.68 24.12 -16.12
CA SER A 139 6.43 25.37 -16.86
C SER A 139 7.74 26.17 -16.98
N LYS A 140 7.86 27.08 -17.98
CA LYS A 140 9.06 27.94 -18.14
C LYS A 140 9.36 28.81 -16.91
N LYS A 141 8.35 29.08 -16.05
CA LYS A 141 8.51 29.84 -14.79
C LYS A 141 8.86 28.94 -13.60
N ASP A 142 8.61 27.63 -13.70
CA ASP A 142 8.75 26.66 -12.59
C ASP A 142 9.83 25.60 -12.82
N ALA A 143 10.63 25.75 -13.88
CA ALA A 143 11.64 24.76 -14.30
C ALA A 143 12.69 24.47 -13.20
N ALA A 144 12.94 25.42 -12.31
CA ALA A 144 13.85 25.27 -11.16
C ALA A 144 13.33 24.30 -10.09
N LYS A 145 12.01 24.05 -10.02
CA LYS A 145 11.36 23.17 -9.01
C LYS A 145 11.01 21.78 -9.56
N GLY A 146 11.61 21.40 -10.70
CA GLY A 146 11.09 20.37 -11.59
C GLY A 146 10.59 19.08 -10.92
N ALA A 147 9.36 18.68 -11.25
CA ALA A 147 8.77 17.33 -11.14
C ALA A 147 9.22 16.46 -9.95
N ALA A 148 9.36 17.09 -8.80
CA ALA A 148 9.65 16.42 -7.55
C ALA A 148 8.32 16.24 -6.83
N ILE A 149 7.79 15.02 -6.88
CA ILE A 149 6.85 14.53 -5.86
C ILE A 149 7.73 14.14 -4.67
N ALA A 150 8.50 15.08 -4.11
CA ALA A 150 9.52 14.78 -3.10
C ALA A 150 9.03 15.24 -1.74
N GLY A 151 8.63 14.25 -0.93
CA GLY A 151 8.58 14.30 0.52
C GLY A 151 9.94 14.67 1.09
N ALA A 152 10.09 15.85 1.68
CA ALA A 152 11.12 15.99 2.71
C ALA A 152 10.76 15.01 3.84
N ILE A 153 11.76 14.36 4.41
CA ILE A 153 11.66 13.39 5.52
C ILE A 153 10.67 13.94 6.57
N GLY A 154 9.40 13.49 6.58
CA GLY A 154 8.32 14.26 7.23
C GLY A 154 6.96 14.26 6.54
N ALA A 155 6.90 13.84 5.28
CA ALA A 155 5.68 13.79 4.48
C ALA A 155 4.69 12.72 4.94
N GLY A 156 3.46 13.13 5.27
CA GLY A 156 2.34 12.25 5.62
C GLY A 156 1.43 11.95 4.42
N ALA A 157 0.89 10.74 4.35
CA ALA A 157 -0.19 10.35 3.46
C ALA A 157 -1.37 9.87 4.30
N ALA A 158 -2.57 10.28 3.93
CA ALA A 158 -3.81 9.79 4.51
C ALA A 158 -4.48 8.84 3.52
N ALA A 159 -4.89 7.67 3.98
CA ALA A 159 -5.64 6.70 3.20
C ALA A 159 -6.88 6.27 3.97
N SER A 160 -7.99 6.01 3.28
CA SER A 160 -9.16 5.37 3.87
C SER A 160 -9.28 3.94 3.35
N VAL A 161 -9.47 3.01 4.27
CA VAL A 161 -9.78 1.59 4.02
C VAL A 161 -11.25 1.37 4.28
#